data_AF-A0A7S2YA34-F1
#
_entry.id   AF-A0A7S2YA34-F1
#
_cell.length_a   1.000
_cell.length_b   1.000
_cell.length_c   1.000
_cell.angle_alpha   90.00
_cell.angle_beta   90.00
_cell.angle_gamma   90.00
#
_symmetry.space_group_name_H-M   'P 1'
#
loop_
_entity.id
_entity.type
_entity.pdbx_description
1 polymer ?
#
loop_
_entity_poly.entity_id
_entity_poly.type
_entity_poly.pdbx_seq_one_letter_code
_entity_poly.pdbx_strand_id
1 'polypeptide(L)'
;TYFLPELGLVLDAGIHVKSLQPKTVLLTHGHRDHIAALPTHNAHQAHLLVPQPIVPLVQRFLLAEAQLNYGNATQTNQETIAALGEFQVQGVQDGDEILLNRDQYMGSPTPLGVQVFQAPHKEGVPAVS
;
A
#
# COMPACT_ATOMS: atom_id res chain seq x y z
N THR A 1 4.79 7.09 -8.58
CA THR A 1 5.82 6.36 -7.81
C THR A 1 7.04 7.24 -7.63
N TYR A 2 7.42 7.49 -6.38
CA TYR A 2 8.66 8.14 -6.01
C TYR A 2 9.34 7.35 -4.89
N PHE A 3 10.55 6.83 -5.12
CA PHE A 3 11.24 5.96 -4.17
C PHE A 3 12.37 6.69 -3.46
N LEU A 4 12.49 6.45 -2.15
CA LEU A 4 13.53 6.92 -1.26
C LEU A 4 14.39 5.71 -0.84
N PRO A 5 15.44 5.34 -1.61
CA PRO A 5 16.23 4.13 -1.37
C PRO A 5 16.84 4.06 0.02
N GLU A 6 17.36 5.19 0.50
CA GLU A 6 18.09 5.28 1.77
C GLU A 6 17.18 4.97 2.95
N LEU A 7 15.87 5.20 2.82
CA LEU A 7 14.87 4.92 3.85
C LEU A 7 14.06 3.65 3.55
N GLY A 8 14.12 3.13 2.32
CA GLY A 8 13.31 2.01 1.88
C GLY A 8 11.82 2.36 1.77
N LEU A 9 11.49 3.62 1.53
CA LEU A 9 10.12 4.12 1.45
C LEU A 9 9.77 4.44 0.01
N VAL A 10 8.52 4.19 -0.39
CA VAL A 10 8.01 4.65 -1.69
C VAL A 10 6.72 5.43 -1.50
N LEU A 11 6.58 6.54 -2.21
CA LEU A 11 5.34 7.27 -2.36
C LEU A 11 4.65 6.79 -3.63
N ASP A 12 3.47 6.21 -3.45
CA ASP A 12 2.66 5.52 -4.44
C ASP A 12 3.34 4.33 -5.12
N ALA A 13 2.52 3.35 -5.48
CA ALA A 13 2.90 2.13 -6.18
C ALA A 13 2.24 2.09 -7.56
N GLY A 14 2.50 3.09 -8.39
CA GLY A 14 1.97 3.17 -9.76
C GLY A 14 2.63 2.23 -10.75
N ILE A 15 3.96 2.17 -10.68
CA ILE A 15 4.82 1.33 -11.53
C ILE A 15 5.80 0.61 -10.62
N HIS A 16 6.01 -0.68 -10.88
CA HIS A 16 7.05 -1.47 -10.24
C HIS A 16 8.30 -1.53 -11.12
N VAL A 17 9.47 -1.36 -10.51
CA VAL A 17 10.76 -1.67 -11.13
C VAL A 17 11.39 -2.78 -10.30
N LYS A 18 11.86 -3.86 -10.94
CA LYS A 18 12.32 -5.10 -10.28
C LYS A 18 13.38 -4.88 -9.19
N SER A 19 14.20 -3.84 -9.31
CA SER A 19 15.23 -3.48 -8.33
C SER A 19 14.68 -2.72 -7.10
N LEU A 20 13.41 -2.32 -7.11
CA LEU A 20 12.77 -1.57 -6.03
C LEU A 20 12.02 -2.50 -5.09
N GLN A 21 12.58 -2.68 -3.89
CA GLN A 21 11.95 -3.44 -2.80
C GLN A 21 11.77 -2.53 -1.59
N PRO A 22 10.80 -1.59 -1.63
CA PRO A 22 10.48 -0.77 -0.48
C PRO A 22 10.00 -1.64 0.68
N LYS A 23 10.33 -1.20 1.90
CA LYS A 23 9.82 -1.75 3.16
C LYS A 23 8.47 -1.17 3.53
N THR A 24 8.21 0.08 3.14
CA THR A 24 6.91 0.73 3.34
C THR A 24 6.48 1.48 2.08
N VAL A 25 5.18 1.38 1.77
CA VAL A 25 4.49 2.14 0.73
C VAL A 25 3.60 3.17 1.40
N LEU A 26 3.74 4.43 0.99
CA LEU A 26 2.92 5.56 1.40
C LEU A 26 1.97 5.88 0.25
N LEU A 27 0.69 5.56 0.40
CA LEU A 27 -0.28 5.78 -0.67
C LEU A 27 -0.97 7.14 -0.52
N THR A 28 -0.99 7.93 -1.59
CA THR A 28 -1.65 9.24 -1.60
C THR A 28 -3.15 9.11 -1.86
N HIS A 29 -3.56 8.28 -2.84
CA HIS A 29 -4.95 8.06 -3.22
C HIS A 29 -5.11 6.79 -4.09
N GLY A 30 -6.35 6.43 -4.44
CA GLY A 30 -6.69 5.15 -5.06
C GLY A 30 -6.70 5.11 -6.60
N HIS A 31 -6.14 6.09 -7.30
CA HIS A 31 -6.09 6.04 -8.77
C HIS A 31 -5.14 4.93 -9.25
N ARG A 32 -5.48 4.31 -10.39
CA ARG A 32 -4.77 3.13 -10.92
C ARG A 32 -3.27 3.38 -11.10
N ASP A 33 -2.89 4.54 -11.61
CA ASP A 33 -1.51 4.98 -11.82
C ASP A 33 -0.75 5.25 -10.50
N HIS A 34 -1.40 5.10 -9.34
CA HIS A 34 -0.79 5.14 -8.01
C HIS A 34 -0.87 3.82 -7.25
N ILE A 35 -1.70 2.85 -7.67
CA ILE A 35 -1.91 1.58 -6.95
C ILE A 35 -1.55 0.31 -7.72
N ALA A 36 -1.32 0.38 -9.04
CA ALA A 36 -1.22 -0.81 -9.89
C ALA A 36 -0.13 -1.82 -9.47
N ALA A 37 0.95 -1.36 -8.84
CA ALA A 37 2.04 -2.19 -8.33
C ALA A 37 1.92 -2.60 -6.85
N LEU A 38 0.85 -2.21 -6.14
CA LEU A 38 0.64 -2.62 -4.75
C LEU A 38 0.71 -4.14 -4.54
N PRO A 39 0.16 -5.01 -5.40
CA PRO A 39 0.22 -6.46 -5.20
C PRO A 39 1.66 -6.99 -5.15
N THR A 40 2.53 -6.49 -6.04
CA THR A 40 3.95 -6.85 -6.07
C THR A 40 4.67 -6.44 -4.79
N HIS A 41 4.40 -5.22 -4.29
CA HIS A 41 5.02 -4.76 -3.05
C HIS A 41 4.48 -5.51 -1.81
N ASN A 42 3.19 -5.82 -1.79
CA ASN A 42 2.58 -6.64 -0.75
C ASN A 42 3.15 -8.07 -0.74
N ALA A 43 3.39 -8.68 -1.91
CA ALA A 43 4.03 -9.99 -2.01
C ALA A 43 5.47 -10.00 -1.42
N HIS A 44 6.13 -8.83 -1.42
CA HIS A 44 7.41 -8.61 -0.75
C HIS A 44 7.28 -8.15 0.72
N GLN A 45 6.07 -8.28 1.30
CA GLN A 45 5.75 -7.93 2.68
C GLN A 45 6.02 -6.47 3.03
N ALA A 46 5.86 -5.56 2.07
CA ALA A 46 5.92 -4.12 2.35
C ALA A 46 4.73 -3.70 3.22
N HIS A 47 4.98 -2.84 4.21
CA HIS A 47 3.94 -2.21 5.02
C HIS A 47 3.22 -1.12 4.20
N LEU A 48 1.89 -1.14 4.14
CA LEU A 48 1.11 -0.22 3.32
C LEU A 48 0.38 0.78 4.22
N LEU A 49 0.79 2.05 4.18
CA LEU A 49 0.06 3.16 4.77
C LEU A 49 -0.92 3.72 3.74
N VAL A 50 -2.21 3.57 4.01
CA VAL A 50 -3.30 3.82 3.04
C VAL A 50 -4.31 4.79 3.66
N PRO A 51 -4.87 5.75 2.92
CA PRO A 51 -5.93 6.60 3.45
C PRO A 51 -7.09 5.78 4.00
N GLN A 52 -7.47 6.03 5.26
CA GLN A 52 -8.48 5.27 6.01
C GLN A 52 -9.75 4.95 5.20
N PRO A 53 -10.34 5.89 4.43
CA PRO A 53 -11.59 5.63 3.69
C PRO A 53 -11.47 4.56 2.60
N ILE A 54 -10.28 4.34 2.03
CA ILE A 54 -10.09 3.43 0.89
C ILE A 54 -9.46 2.08 1.28
N VAL A 55 -9.13 1.88 2.57
CA VAL A 55 -8.56 0.61 3.07
C VAL A 55 -9.38 -0.62 2.62
N PRO A 56 -10.73 -0.65 2.76
CA PRO A 56 -11.51 -1.82 2.34
C PRO A 56 -11.43 -2.08 0.83
N LEU A 57 -11.25 -1.03 0.03
CA LEU A 57 -11.12 -1.14 -1.43
C LEU A 57 -9.75 -1.69 -1.81
N VAL A 58 -8.68 -1.22 -1.16
CA VAL A 58 -7.32 -1.72 -1.37
C VAL A 58 -7.22 -3.20 -0.99
N GLN A 59 -7.80 -3.60 0.15
CA GLN A 59 -7.82 -5.02 0.55
C GLN A 59 -8.55 -5.90 -0.47
N ARG A 60 -9.71 -5.45 -0.99
CA ARG A 60 -10.44 -6.17 -2.04
C ARG A 60 -9.65 -6.24 -3.34
N PHE A 61 -8.93 -5.17 -3.69
CA PHE A 61 -8.07 -5.13 -4.87
C PHE A 61 -6.93 -6.16 -4.76
N LEU A 62 -6.20 -6.19 -3.64
CA LEU A 62 -5.14 -7.16 -3.40
C LEU A 62 -5.67 -8.61 -3.43
N LEU A 63 -6.83 -8.84 -2.82
CA LEU A 63 -7.49 -10.15 -2.81
C LEU A 63 -7.87 -10.61 -4.22
N ALA A 64 -8.53 -9.73 -4.99
CA ALA A 64 -8.96 -10.05 -6.34
C ALA A 64 -7.77 -10.32 -7.26
N GLU A 65 -6.69 -9.54 -7.12
CA GLU A 65 -5.47 -9.76 -7.90
C GLU A 65 -4.84 -11.12 -7.60
N ALA A 66 -4.76 -11.50 -6.32
CA ALA A 66 -4.24 -12.80 -5.93
C ALA A 66 -5.09 -13.97 -6.44
N GLN A 67 -6.42 -13.84 -6.42
CA GLN A 67 -7.34 -14.83 -6.98
C GLN A 67 -7.16 -14.97 -8.50
N LEU A 68 -7.01 -13.85 -9.21
CA LEU A 68 -6.73 -13.84 -10.65
C LEU A 68 -5.40 -14.51 -10.97
N ASN A 69 -4.36 -14.28 -10.16
CA ASN A 69 -3.05 -14.93 -10.31
C ASN A 69 -3.11 -16.44 -10.05
N TYR A 70 -3.93 -16.88 -9.10
CA TYR A 70 -4.11 -18.30 -8.83
C TYR A 70 -4.92 -19.00 -9.92
N GLY A 71 -5.91 -18.32 -10.51
CA GLY A 71 -6.65 -18.78 -11.69
C GLY A 71 -7.75 -19.82 -11.42
N ASN A 72 -8.11 -20.06 -10.15
CA ASN A 72 -9.22 -20.96 -9.79
C ASN A 72 -10.52 -20.16 -9.53
N ALA A 73 -11.51 -20.35 -10.41
CA ALA A 73 -12.80 -19.66 -10.34
C ALA A 73 -13.66 -20.02 -9.11
N THR A 74 -13.38 -21.12 -8.42
CA THR A 74 -14.13 -21.53 -7.22
C THR A 74 -13.42 -21.17 -5.92
N GLN A 75 -12.25 -20.54 -5.98
CA GLN A 75 -11.51 -20.15 -4.79
C GLN A 75 -12.29 -19.10 -3.99
N THR A 76 -12.44 -19.35 -2.71
CA THR A 76 -13.10 -18.43 -1.79
C THR A 76 -12.13 -17.35 -1.29
N ASN A 77 -12.68 -16.24 -0.80
CA ASN A 77 -11.91 -15.19 -0.16
C ASN A 77 -11.13 -15.70 1.06
N GLN A 78 -11.73 -16.61 1.84
CA GLN A 78 -11.12 -17.17 3.06
C GLN A 78 -9.89 -18.04 2.74
N GLU A 79 -9.99 -18.90 1.72
CA GLU A 79 -8.85 -19.72 1.28
C GLU A 79 -7.69 -18.85 0.77
N THR A 80 -8.01 -17.77 0.06
CA THR A 80 -7.02 -16.84 -0.46
C THR A 80 -6.30 -16.12 0.69
N ILE A 81 -7.04 -15.60 1.67
CA ILE A 81 -6.47 -14.94 2.86
C ILE A 81 -5.63 -15.92 3.67
N ALA A 82 -6.08 -17.16 3.85
CA ALA A 82 -5.33 -18.18 4.58
C ALA A 82 -3.99 -18.52 3.89
N ALA A 83 -3.95 -18.51 2.55
CA ALA A 83 -2.74 -18.78 1.79
C ALA A 83 -1.75 -17.60 1.76
N LEU A 84 -2.25 -16.37 1.66
CA LEU A 84 -1.41 -15.16 1.58
C LEU A 84 -0.98 -14.64 2.94
N GLY A 85 -1.71 -14.98 4.00
CA GLY A 85 -1.66 -14.29 5.28
C GLY A 85 -2.41 -12.95 5.25
N GLU A 86 -2.38 -12.25 6.37
CA GLU A 86 -2.98 -10.91 6.46
C GLU A 86 -2.14 -9.89 5.69
N PHE A 87 -2.81 -9.05 4.90
CA PHE A 87 -2.17 -7.93 4.24
C PHE A 87 -1.71 -6.91 5.28
N GLN A 88 -0.46 -6.43 5.19
CA GLN A 88 0.05 -5.36 6.05
C GLN A 88 -0.49 -4.01 5.61
N VAL A 89 -1.79 -3.78 5.77
CA VAL A 89 -2.47 -2.54 5.42
C VAL A 89 -2.88 -1.81 6.68
N GLN A 90 -2.31 -0.63 6.89
CA GLN A 90 -2.70 0.28 7.95
C GLN A 90 -3.41 1.48 7.34
N GLY A 91 -4.64 1.71 7.79
CA GLY A 91 -5.38 2.92 7.47
C GLY A 91 -4.83 4.13 8.24
N VAL A 92 -4.74 5.27 7.56
CA VAL A 92 -4.22 6.52 8.13
C VAL A 92 -5.12 7.71 7.82
N GLN A 93 -5.13 8.69 8.71
CA GLN A 93 -5.94 9.91 8.62
C GLN A 93 -5.11 11.16 9.00
N ASP A 94 -5.66 12.34 8.73
CA ASP A 94 -5.00 13.61 9.02
C ASP A 94 -4.58 13.71 10.50
N GLY A 95 -3.35 14.15 10.73
CA GLY A 95 -2.78 14.30 12.08
C GLY A 95 -2.25 13.01 12.71
N ASP A 96 -2.37 11.86 12.04
CA ASP A 96 -1.76 10.62 12.55
C ASP A 96 -0.24 10.75 12.60
N GLU A 97 0.35 10.26 13.70
CA GLU A 97 1.79 10.11 13.88
C GLU A 97 2.12 8.63 14.04
N ILE A 98 2.92 8.10 13.13
CA ILE A 98 3.20 6.67 13.00
C ILE A 98 4.69 6.46 13.17
N LEU A 99 5.07 5.59 14.10
CA LEU A 99 6.45 5.16 14.26
C LEU A 99 6.66 3.87 13.46
N LEU A 100 7.55 3.90 12.48
CA LEU A 100 7.90 2.72 11.70
C LEU A 100 8.79 1.78 12.52
N ASN A 101 8.44 0.49 12.52
CA ASN A 101 9.25 -0.57 13.12
C ASN A 101 10.52 -0.83 12.31
N ARG A 102 11.50 -1.50 12.93
CA ARG A 102 12.85 -1.68 12.35
C ARG A 102 12.84 -2.40 10.99
N ASP A 103 11.85 -3.24 10.73
CA ASP A 103 11.64 -3.99 9.50
C ASP A 103 10.89 -3.20 8.40
N GLN A 104 10.29 -2.06 8.76
CA GLN A 104 9.48 -1.19 7.89
C GLN A 104 10.27 -0.05 7.25
N TYR A 105 11.55 0.10 7.58
CA TYR A 105 12.45 1.09 6.97
C TYR A 105 13.89 0.56 6.88
N MET A 106 14.78 1.30 6.23
CA MET A 106 16.22 1.02 6.20
C MET A 106 17.04 2.29 6.39
N GLY A 107 18.37 2.13 6.47
CA GLY A 107 19.36 3.22 6.48
C GLY A 107 19.41 4.12 7.71
N SER A 108 18.37 4.16 8.55
CA SER A 108 18.37 4.93 9.79
C SER A 108 18.71 4.04 11.02
N PRO A 109 19.55 4.50 11.97
CA PRO A 109 19.77 3.81 13.24
C PRO A 109 18.65 4.06 14.26
N THR A 110 17.89 5.14 14.11
CA THR A 110 16.75 5.49 14.95
C THR A 110 15.43 5.15 14.26
N PRO A 111 14.35 4.90 15.01
CA PRO A 111 13.01 4.77 14.44
C PRO A 111 12.64 5.99 13.57
N LEU A 112 11.90 5.76 12.49
CA LEU A 112 11.40 6.83 11.62
C LEU A 112 9.95 7.14 11.98
N GLY A 113 9.66 8.41 12.24
CA GLY A 113 8.31 8.91 12.39
C GLY A 113 7.73 9.37 11.05
N VAL A 114 6.46 9.06 10.81
CA VAL A 114 5.67 9.54 9.67
C VAL A 114 4.50 10.32 10.23
N GLN A 115 4.39 11.59 9.80
CA GLN A 115 3.23 12.42 10.11
C GLN A 115 2.35 12.54 8.86
N VAL A 116 1.06 12.34 9.05
CA VAL A 116 0.09 12.31 7.95
C VAL A 116 -0.63 13.64 7.88
N PHE A 117 -0.69 14.19 6.67
CA PHE A 117 -1.40 15.43 6.37
C PHE A 117 -2.41 15.19 5.26
N GLN A 118 -3.62 15.71 5.44
CA GLN A 118 -4.62 15.75 4.40
C GLN A 118 -4.30 16.87 3.41
N ALA A 119 -4.20 16.51 2.13
CA ALA A 119 -4.21 17.48 1.05
C ALA A 119 -5.68 17.79 0.67
N PRO A 120 -6.08 19.07 0.54
CA PRO A 120 -7.42 19.41 0.09
C PRO A 120 -7.63 18.90 -1.34
N HIS A 121 -8.65 18.05 -1.52
CA HIS A 121 -9.07 17.61 -2.84
C HIS A 121 -9.88 18.72 -3.52
N LYS A 122 -9.91 18.75 -4.85
CA LYS A 122 -10.85 19.62 -5.58
C LYS A 122 -12.28 19.22 -5.22
N GLU A 123 -13.02 20.13 -4.59
CA GLU A 123 -14.45 19.95 -4.33
C GLU A 123 -15.25 20.06 -5.64
N GLY A 124 -16.32 19.28 -5.76
CA GLY A 124 -17.28 19.40 -6.87
C GLY A 124 -16.89 18.72 -8.19
N VAL A 125 -15.78 18.00 -8.26
CA VAL A 125 -15.47 17.13 -9.41
C VAL A 125 -16.02 15.73 -9.12
N PRO A 126 -17.05 15.25 -9.84
CA PRO A 126 -17.55 13.90 -9.65
C PRO A 126 -16.43 12.90 -9.92
N ALA A 127 -16.46 11.77 -9.21
CA ALA A 127 -15.59 10.63 -9.48
C ALA A 127 -15.99 10.02 -10.83
N VAL A 128 -15.51 10.62 -11.92
CA VAL A 128 -15.58 10.08 -13.27
C VAL A 128 -14.15 9.78 -13.69
N SER A 129 -13.82 8.50 -13.62
CA SER A 129 -12.73 7.91 -14.39
C SER A 129 -13.15 7.75 -15.85
#